data_AF-A0A4Q7J9K9-F1
#
_entry.id   AF-A0A4Q7J9K9-F1
#
_cell.length_a   1.000
_cell.length_b   1.000
_cell.length_c   1.000
_cell.angle_alpha   90.00
_cell.angle_beta   90.00
_cell.angle_gamma   90.00
#
_symmetry.space_group_name_H-M   'P 1'
#
loop_
_entity.id
_entity.type
_entity.pdbx_description
1 polymer ?
#
loop_
_entity_poly.entity_id
_entity_poly.type
_entity_poly.pdbx_seq_one_letter_code
_entity_poly.pdbx_strand_id
1 'polypeptide(L)'
;MFLLPSQQIVVRLSGDSSTVECARRNVSLSKWLISQGFPAPAPSSVEQPVQVGNNVVTFWRHYPQGDRPRPGASALGVLLRQLHQLPSPPVKLEPYQPLQSLGVTLEKSVGLSDSDKTWLFERRHVLLTEYGQLEFPLGVGFIHGDAYPGNTLWDGSRPLLGDWDEFGTGPRELDLANTHQGARFGRTQEERDAFAASYGYDVTSWEGFGVLREMRDLHTLGAYIRRADAGDDDAAAELAFRVDTLRRGDTAARWNAR
;
A
#
# COMPACT_ATOMS: atom_id res chain seq x y z
N MET A 1 0.41 -16.05 -5.10
CA MET A 1 0.70 -15.83 -6.54
C MET A 1 1.50 -17.01 -7.05
N PHE A 2 1.31 -17.42 -8.31
CA PHE A 2 2.03 -18.52 -8.93
C PHE A 2 2.54 -18.11 -10.30
N LEU A 3 3.78 -18.47 -10.65
CA LEU A 3 4.33 -18.26 -11.97
C LEU A 3 4.04 -19.49 -12.84
N LEU A 4 3.55 -19.25 -14.06
CA LEU A 4 3.48 -20.21 -15.16
C LEU A 4 4.64 -19.88 -16.13
N PRO A 5 5.82 -20.52 -15.98
CA PRO A 5 7.04 -20.06 -16.64
C PRO A 5 7.00 -20.19 -18.16
N SER A 6 6.41 -21.28 -18.68
CA SER A 6 6.33 -21.52 -20.13
C SER A 6 5.40 -20.54 -20.85
N GLN A 7 4.42 -19.97 -20.15
CA GLN A 7 3.52 -18.93 -20.68
C GLN A 7 3.98 -17.52 -20.34
N GLN A 8 4.99 -17.35 -19.48
CA GLN A 8 5.39 -16.05 -18.93
C GLN A 8 4.21 -15.30 -18.29
N ILE A 9 3.42 -16.02 -17.49
CA ILE A 9 2.21 -15.48 -16.83
C ILE A 9 2.33 -15.64 -15.31
N VAL A 10 2.02 -14.58 -14.57
CA VAL A 10 1.80 -14.61 -13.12
C VAL A 10 0.30 -14.73 -12.85
N VAL A 11 -0.07 -15.75 -12.09
CA VAL A 11 -1.42 -16.01 -11.61
C VAL A 11 -1.57 -15.42 -10.21
N ARG A 12 -2.47 -14.44 -10.05
CA ARG A 12 -2.84 -13.87 -8.75
C ARG A 12 -4.18 -14.47 -8.32
N LEU A 13 -4.19 -15.11 -7.16
CA LEU A 13 -5.41 -15.56 -6.49
C LEU A 13 -5.75 -14.52 -5.44
N SER A 14 -6.99 -14.08 -5.47
CA SER A 14 -7.57 -13.20 -4.46
C SER A 14 -8.50 -14.05 -3.59
N GLY A 15 -8.33 -13.99 -2.27
CA GLY A 15 -9.08 -14.82 -1.32
C GLY A 15 -10.54 -14.39 -1.14
N ASP A 16 -11.23 -15.03 -0.19
CA ASP A 16 -12.69 -15.06 0.00
C ASP A 16 -13.42 -13.69 0.03
N SER A 17 -12.73 -12.57 0.28
CA SER A 17 -13.33 -11.23 0.29
C SER A 17 -13.28 -10.50 -1.06
N SER A 18 -12.52 -11.00 -2.04
CA SER A 18 -12.38 -10.35 -3.34
C SER A 18 -13.48 -10.79 -4.30
N THR A 19 -14.28 -9.85 -4.78
CA THR A 19 -15.31 -10.12 -5.78
C THR A 19 -14.73 -10.17 -7.20
N VAL A 20 -15.43 -10.86 -8.11
CA VAL A 20 -15.13 -10.85 -9.55
C VAL A 20 -15.16 -9.41 -10.10
N GLU A 21 -16.03 -8.56 -9.58
CA GLU A 21 -16.12 -7.15 -9.96
C GLU A 21 -14.87 -6.36 -9.55
N CYS A 22 -14.37 -6.54 -8.32
CA CYS A 22 -13.12 -5.92 -7.88
C CYS A 22 -11.94 -6.34 -8.78
N ALA A 23 -11.84 -7.63 -9.09
CA ALA A 23 -10.78 -8.13 -9.98
C ALA A 23 -10.89 -7.56 -11.41
N ARG A 24 -12.11 -7.48 -11.98
CA ARG A 24 -12.34 -6.81 -13.27
C ARG A 24 -11.90 -5.36 -13.22
N ARG A 25 -12.21 -4.65 -12.14
CA ARG A 25 -11.84 -3.26 -11.95
C ARG A 25 -10.32 -3.07 -11.95
N ASN A 26 -9.57 -3.92 -11.25
CA ASN A 26 -8.09 -3.86 -11.21
C ASN A 26 -7.47 -4.13 -12.59
N VAL A 27 -7.99 -5.13 -13.31
CA VAL A 27 -7.54 -5.42 -14.68
C VAL A 27 -7.84 -4.25 -15.62
N SER A 28 -9.04 -3.67 -15.56
CA SER A 28 -9.44 -2.52 -16.37
C SER A 28 -8.62 -1.27 -16.06
N LEU A 29 -8.32 -1.03 -14.77
CA LEU A 29 -7.47 0.08 -14.34
C LEU A 29 -6.06 -0.06 -14.93
N SER A 30 -5.45 -1.24 -14.84
CA SER A 30 -4.11 -1.45 -15.39
C SER A 30 -4.08 -1.26 -16.92
N LYS A 31 -5.08 -1.77 -17.65
CA LYS A 31 -5.21 -1.53 -19.10
C LYS A 31 -5.30 -0.03 -19.42
N TRP A 32 -6.08 0.71 -18.64
CA TRP A 32 -6.20 2.15 -18.82
C TRP A 32 -4.90 2.89 -18.47
N LEU A 33 -4.23 2.55 -17.38
CA LEU A 33 -2.92 3.14 -17.02
C LEU A 33 -1.92 3.00 -18.17
N ILE A 34 -1.83 1.80 -18.75
CA ILE A 34 -0.97 1.52 -19.90
C ILE A 34 -1.39 2.35 -21.12
N SER A 35 -2.69 2.52 -21.36
CA SER A 35 -3.17 3.36 -22.48
C SER A 35 -2.86 4.86 -22.29
N GLN A 36 -2.70 5.31 -21.04
CA GLN A 36 -2.19 6.65 -20.71
C GLN A 36 -0.64 6.74 -20.76
N GLY A 37 0.05 5.67 -21.15
CA GLY A 37 1.52 5.60 -21.14
C GLY A 37 2.13 5.44 -19.75
N PHE A 38 1.31 5.20 -18.72
CA PHE A 38 1.79 4.99 -17.36
C PHE A 38 2.49 3.62 -17.20
N PRO A 39 3.61 3.51 -16.46
CA PRO A 39 4.35 2.26 -16.28
C PRO A 39 3.66 1.33 -15.26
N ALA A 40 2.65 0.57 -15.71
CA ALA A 40 1.96 -0.44 -14.89
C ALA A 40 2.16 -1.87 -15.43
N PRO A 41 2.06 -2.91 -14.57
CA PRO A 41 2.08 -4.31 -14.99
C PRO A 41 0.90 -4.67 -15.90
N ALA A 42 1.19 -5.19 -17.09
CA ALA A 42 0.18 -5.55 -18.06
C ALA A 42 -0.58 -6.83 -17.64
N PRO A 43 -1.92 -6.82 -17.72
CA PRO A 43 -2.67 -8.07 -17.72
C PRO A 43 -2.26 -8.95 -18.91
N SER A 44 -2.30 -10.27 -18.75
CA SER A 44 -2.09 -11.19 -19.86
C SER A 44 -3.27 -11.16 -20.84
N SER A 45 -3.08 -11.80 -22.01
CA SER A 45 -4.14 -11.95 -23.02
C SER A 45 -5.19 -13.01 -22.67
N VAL A 46 -5.02 -13.73 -21.57
CA VAL A 46 -5.99 -14.74 -21.11
C VAL A 46 -7.26 -14.03 -20.66
N GLU A 47 -8.42 -14.63 -20.98
CA GLU A 47 -9.71 -14.14 -20.49
C GLU A 47 -9.74 -14.15 -18.96
N GLN A 48 -10.10 -13.00 -18.38
CA GLN A 48 -9.96 -12.78 -16.95
C GLN A 48 -10.86 -11.65 -16.45
N PRO A 49 -11.23 -11.65 -15.16
CA PRO A 49 -10.91 -12.66 -14.14
C PRO A 49 -11.70 -13.97 -14.30
N VAL A 50 -11.19 -15.05 -13.71
CA VAL A 50 -11.85 -16.36 -13.64
C VAL A 50 -12.20 -16.66 -12.19
N GLN A 51 -13.43 -17.12 -11.91
CA GLN A 51 -13.83 -17.58 -10.58
C GLN A 51 -13.63 -19.09 -10.46
N VAL A 52 -12.94 -19.51 -9.40
CA VAL A 52 -12.69 -20.93 -9.08
C VAL A 52 -13.03 -21.17 -7.61
N GLY A 53 -14.20 -21.77 -7.37
CA GLY A 53 -14.78 -21.87 -6.01
C GLY A 53 -14.99 -20.48 -5.42
N ASN A 54 -14.41 -20.24 -4.23
CA ASN A 54 -14.46 -18.94 -3.55
C ASN A 54 -13.33 -17.99 -3.97
N ASN A 55 -12.40 -18.43 -4.84
CA ASN A 55 -11.26 -17.63 -5.26
C ASN A 55 -11.53 -16.92 -6.57
N VAL A 56 -10.98 -15.71 -6.71
CA VAL A 56 -10.96 -14.97 -7.97
C VAL A 56 -9.54 -14.91 -8.49
N VAL A 57 -9.35 -15.35 -9.73
CA VAL A 57 -8.06 -15.52 -10.39
C VAL A 57 -7.88 -14.48 -11.49
N THR A 58 -6.74 -13.79 -11.46
CA THR A 58 -6.29 -12.88 -12.53
C THR A 58 -4.92 -13.30 -13.05
N PHE A 59 -4.64 -12.93 -14.30
CA PHE A 59 -3.47 -13.38 -15.05
C PHE A 59 -2.70 -12.16 -15.57
N TRP A 60 -1.44 -12.06 -15.19
CA TRP A 60 -0.59 -10.90 -15.46
C TRP A 60 0.63 -11.33 -16.26
N ARG A 61 1.17 -10.43 -17.07
CA ARG A 61 2.46 -10.67 -17.72
C ARG A 61 3.53 -10.86 -16.64
N HIS A 62 4.37 -11.88 -16.82
CA HIS A 62 5.55 -12.06 -15.99
C HIS A 62 6.66 -11.09 -16.41
N TYR A 63 7.29 -10.48 -15.42
CA TYR A 63 8.42 -9.57 -15.60
C TYR A 63 9.63 -10.15 -14.86
N PRO A 64 10.62 -10.74 -15.57
CA PRO A 64 11.80 -11.29 -14.94
C PRO A 64 12.59 -10.22 -14.17
N GLN A 65 12.75 -10.43 -12.86
CA GLN A 65 13.47 -9.47 -12.01
C GLN A 65 14.98 -9.76 -11.95
N GLY A 66 15.39 -11.04 -11.95
CA GLY A 66 16.78 -11.46 -11.70
C GLY A 66 17.21 -11.15 -10.26
N ASP A 67 18.52 -11.11 -10.01
CA ASP A 67 19.09 -10.89 -8.66
C ASP A 67 19.28 -9.41 -8.31
N ARG A 68 18.79 -8.49 -9.15
CA ARG A 68 18.93 -7.05 -8.88
C ARG A 68 17.89 -6.56 -7.85
N PRO A 69 18.20 -5.50 -7.10
CA PRO A 69 17.22 -4.83 -6.25
C PRO A 69 16.01 -4.33 -7.05
N ARG A 70 14.86 -4.25 -6.39
CA ARG A 70 13.67 -3.59 -6.92
C ARG A 70 13.96 -2.10 -7.22
N PRO A 71 13.16 -1.45 -8.08
CA PRO A 71 13.24 0.00 -8.23
C PRO A 71 13.17 0.71 -6.87
N GLY A 72 14.10 1.63 -6.64
CA GLY A 72 14.23 2.33 -5.36
C GLY A 72 13.25 3.49 -5.19
N ALA A 73 13.40 4.20 -4.08
CA ALA A 73 12.52 5.30 -3.70
C ALA A 73 12.49 6.45 -4.74
N SER A 74 13.63 6.82 -5.35
CA SER A 74 13.63 7.84 -6.42
C SER A 74 12.77 7.44 -7.63
N ALA A 75 12.84 6.19 -8.09
CA ALA A 75 12.00 5.69 -9.18
C ALA A 75 10.50 5.77 -8.82
N LEU A 76 10.14 5.43 -7.58
CA LEU A 76 8.77 5.58 -7.09
C LEU A 76 8.31 7.03 -7.10
N GLY A 77 9.16 7.99 -6.70
CA GLY A 77 8.84 9.41 -6.75
C GLY A 77 8.47 9.90 -8.15
N VAL A 78 9.23 9.47 -9.18
CA VAL A 78 8.90 9.76 -10.59
C VAL A 78 7.55 9.14 -10.98
N LEU A 79 7.31 7.87 -10.62
CA LEU A 79 6.07 7.17 -10.93
C LEU A 79 4.86 7.87 -10.29
N LEU A 80 4.93 8.24 -9.02
CA LEU A 80 3.83 8.92 -8.34
C LEU A 80 3.57 10.32 -8.89
N ARG A 81 4.61 11.06 -9.27
CA ARG A 81 4.44 12.36 -9.93
C ARG A 81 3.67 12.21 -11.24
N GLN A 82 3.99 11.19 -12.04
CA GLN A 82 3.26 10.89 -13.27
C GLN A 82 1.82 10.45 -12.97
N LEU A 83 1.62 9.57 -11.99
CA LEU A 83 0.31 9.05 -11.59
C LEU A 83 -0.64 10.19 -11.21
N HIS A 84 -0.19 11.11 -10.36
CA HIS A 84 -0.99 12.20 -9.83
C HIS A 84 -1.37 13.27 -10.86
N GLN A 85 -0.74 13.25 -12.04
CA GLN A 85 -1.06 14.11 -13.19
C GLN A 85 -2.02 13.45 -14.19
N LEU A 86 -2.31 12.15 -14.05
CA LEU A 86 -3.26 11.48 -14.93
C LEU A 86 -4.69 12.01 -14.71
N PRO A 87 -5.54 11.99 -15.76
CA PRO A 87 -6.96 12.23 -15.57
C PRO A 87 -7.59 11.10 -14.74
N SER A 88 -8.82 11.29 -14.25
CA SER A 88 -9.52 10.23 -13.53
C SER A 88 -9.72 9.01 -14.44
N PRO A 89 -9.39 7.79 -13.99
CA PRO A 89 -9.64 6.57 -14.76
C PRO A 89 -11.14 6.34 -15.02
N PRO A 90 -11.50 5.68 -16.14
CA PRO A 90 -12.87 5.30 -16.48
C PRO A 90 -13.32 4.05 -15.71
N VAL A 91 -12.95 3.96 -14.43
CA VAL A 91 -13.41 2.93 -13.50
C VAL A 91 -13.96 3.63 -12.26
N LYS A 92 -14.87 2.97 -11.54
CA LYS A 92 -15.40 3.51 -10.30
C LYS A 92 -14.27 3.68 -9.27
N LEU A 93 -13.95 4.92 -8.92
CA LEU A 93 -13.07 5.25 -7.80
C LEU A 93 -13.92 5.42 -6.54
N GLU A 94 -13.62 4.63 -5.52
CA GLU A 94 -14.16 4.89 -4.19
C GLU A 94 -13.31 5.95 -3.48
N PRO A 95 -13.89 6.80 -2.63
CA PRO A 95 -13.11 7.63 -1.72
C PRO A 95 -12.26 6.73 -0.81
N TYR A 96 -10.95 6.96 -0.75
CA TYR A 96 -10.06 6.21 0.10
C TYR A 96 -10.49 6.35 1.56
N GLN A 97 -10.57 5.22 2.28
CA GLN A 97 -11.02 5.17 3.67
C GLN A 97 -9.84 4.79 4.58
N PRO A 98 -9.08 5.77 5.10
CA PRO A 98 -7.94 5.46 5.93
C PRO A 98 -8.31 4.61 7.15
N LEU A 99 -7.47 3.64 7.49
CA LEU A 99 -7.64 2.77 8.65
C LEU A 99 -8.95 1.97 8.71
N GLN A 100 -9.73 1.89 7.62
CA GLN A 100 -10.96 1.09 7.60
C GLN A 100 -10.66 -0.40 7.82
N SER A 101 -9.70 -0.95 7.06
CA SER A 101 -9.27 -2.35 7.17
C SER A 101 -8.74 -2.68 8.57
N LEU A 102 -8.02 -1.75 9.20
CA LEU A 102 -7.57 -1.90 10.58
C LEU A 102 -8.76 -1.97 11.55
N GLY A 103 -9.76 -1.10 11.42
CA GLY A 103 -10.95 -1.13 12.28
C GLY A 103 -11.66 -2.49 12.24
N VAL A 104 -11.90 -3.02 11.04
CA VAL A 104 -12.48 -4.37 10.85
C VAL A 104 -11.60 -5.46 11.45
N THR A 105 -10.28 -5.33 11.32
CA THR A 105 -9.32 -6.29 11.90
C THR A 105 -9.36 -6.26 13.43
N LEU A 106 -9.41 -5.07 14.04
CA LEU A 106 -9.51 -4.91 15.49
C LEU A 106 -10.80 -5.52 16.04
N GLU A 107 -11.94 -5.27 15.39
CA GLU A 107 -13.23 -5.82 15.79
C GLU A 107 -13.19 -7.36 15.86
N LYS A 108 -12.63 -7.99 14.82
CA LYS A 108 -12.56 -9.45 14.67
C LYS A 108 -11.45 -10.12 15.47
N SER A 109 -10.45 -9.36 15.92
CA SER A 109 -9.29 -9.95 16.60
C SER A 109 -9.67 -10.64 17.89
N VAL A 110 -9.07 -11.81 18.11
CA VAL A 110 -9.29 -12.70 19.26
C VAL A 110 -8.05 -12.86 20.15
N GLY A 111 -6.86 -12.55 19.64
CA GLY A 111 -5.59 -12.67 20.35
C GLY A 111 -5.08 -11.37 20.96
N LEU A 112 -5.63 -10.21 20.58
CA LEU A 112 -5.29 -8.93 21.22
C LEU A 112 -5.83 -8.83 22.65
N SER A 113 -5.06 -8.24 23.55
CA SER A 113 -5.54 -7.88 24.88
C SER A 113 -6.61 -6.80 24.82
N ASP A 114 -7.56 -6.78 25.77
CA ASP A 114 -8.59 -5.74 25.84
C ASP A 114 -7.99 -4.33 25.96
N SER A 115 -6.86 -4.21 26.67
CA SER A 115 -6.11 -2.95 26.82
C SER A 115 -5.55 -2.46 25.48
N ASP A 116 -4.97 -3.35 24.67
CA ASP A 116 -4.41 -2.99 23.37
C ASP A 116 -5.50 -2.69 22.35
N LYS A 117 -6.58 -3.48 22.35
CA LYS A 117 -7.73 -3.26 21.49
C LYS A 117 -8.38 -1.90 21.77
N THR A 118 -8.60 -1.57 23.04
CA THR A 118 -9.15 -0.27 23.46
C THR A 118 -8.25 0.88 23.03
N TRP A 119 -6.96 0.79 23.34
CA TRP A 119 -6.00 1.84 22.98
C TRP A 119 -5.87 2.05 21.46
N LEU A 120 -5.87 0.96 20.67
CA LEU A 120 -5.80 1.04 19.20
C LEU A 120 -7.06 1.67 18.60
N PHE A 121 -8.25 1.38 19.13
CA PHE A 121 -9.49 2.04 18.70
C PHE A 121 -9.48 3.53 19.02
N GLU A 122 -9.08 3.91 20.23
CA GLU A 122 -8.95 5.31 20.64
C GLU A 122 -7.94 6.06 19.77
N ARG A 123 -6.74 5.48 19.55
CA ARG A 123 -5.73 6.15 18.74
C ARG A 123 -6.15 6.28 17.28
N ARG A 124 -6.80 5.25 16.72
CA ARG A 124 -7.42 5.31 15.40
C ARG A 124 -8.45 6.43 15.32
N HIS A 125 -9.31 6.59 16.33
CA HIS A 125 -10.31 7.65 16.36
C HIS A 125 -9.66 9.03 16.36
N VAL A 126 -8.68 9.26 17.24
CA VAL A 126 -7.94 10.54 17.31
C VAL A 126 -7.29 10.88 15.96
N LEU A 127 -6.57 9.93 15.34
CA LEU A 127 -5.92 10.16 14.05
C LEU A 127 -6.92 10.46 12.92
N LEU A 128 -8.09 9.82 12.91
CA LEU A 128 -9.12 10.10 11.91
C LEU A 128 -9.77 11.48 12.13
N THR A 129 -9.92 11.91 13.38
CA THR A 129 -10.37 13.27 13.70
C THR A 129 -9.34 14.31 13.24
N GLU A 130 -8.06 14.10 13.56
CA GLU A 130 -6.97 14.98 13.11
C GLU A 130 -6.89 15.03 11.57
N TYR A 131 -6.91 13.87 10.91
CA TYR A 131 -6.93 13.75 9.45
C TYR A 131 -8.07 14.55 8.80
N GLY A 132 -9.26 14.54 9.41
CA GLY A 132 -10.42 15.28 8.91
C GLY A 132 -10.31 16.80 9.00
N GLN A 133 -9.33 17.34 9.75
CA GLN A 133 -9.06 18.77 9.88
C GLN A 133 -7.88 19.23 9.02
N LEU A 134 -7.18 18.32 8.34
CA LEU A 134 -6.01 18.66 7.54
C LEU A 134 -6.38 19.37 6.23
N GLU A 135 -5.63 20.41 5.89
CA GLU A 135 -5.61 20.99 4.55
C GLU A 135 -4.53 20.31 3.71
N PHE A 136 -4.92 19.74 2.57
CA PHE A 136 -4.03 18.96 1.71
C PHE A 136 -3.51 19.80 0.54
N PRO A 137 -2.27 20.32 0.59
CA PRO A 137 -1.73 21.28 -0.39
C PRO A 137 -1.58 20.69 -1.81
N LEU A 138 -1.42 19.38 -1.95
CA LEU A 138 -1.39 18.70 -3.24
C LEU A 138 -2.79 18.43 -3.79
N GLY A 139 -3.83 18.67 -3.00
CA GLY A 139 -5.23 18.44 -3.36
C GLY A 139 -5.64 16.97 -3.42
N VAL A 140 -6.91 16.76 -3.73
CA VAL A 140 -7.54 15.43 -3.82
C VAL A 140 -7.60 14.97 -5.27
N GLY A 141 -7.26 13.70 -5.51
CA GLY A 141 -7.27 13.11 -6.85
C GLY A 141 -7.11 11.59 -6.83
N PHE A 142 -6.77 11.02 -7.99
CA PHE A 142 -6.47 9.59 -8.11
C PHE A 142 -5.16 9.26 -7.38
N ILE A 143 -5.23 8.31 -6.45
CA ILE A 143 -4.10 7.81 -5.65
C ILE A 143 -3.99 6.29 -5.77
N HIS A 144 -2.78 5.78 -5.54
CA HIS A 144 -2.50 4.35 -5.41
C HIS A 144 -3.01 3.77 -4.10
N GLY A 145 -2.95 4.53 -3.00
CA GLY A 145 -3.42 4.14 -1.66
C GLY A 145 -2.44 3.25 -0.87
N ASP A 146 -1.43 2.68 -1.53
CA ASP A 146 -0.41 1.82 -0.92
C ASP A 146 0.94 1.92 -1.64
N ALA A 147 1.35 3.13 -2.03
CA ALA A 147 2.58 3.30 -2.79
C ALA A 147 3.83 3.14 -1.91
N TYR A 148 4.62 2.10 -2.12
CA TYR A 148 5.97 1.96 -1.56
C TYR A 148 6.90 1.18 -2.50
N PRO A 149 8.24 1.26 -2.34
CA PRO A 149 9.18 0.63 -3.27
C PRO A 149 8.98 -0.89 -3.46
N GLY A 150 8.40 -1.60 -2.48
CA GLY A 150 8.10 -3.03 -2.62
C GLY A 150 7.02 -3.35 -3.67
N ASN A 151 6.15 -2.39 -3.97
CA ASN A 151 5.14 -2.49 -5.02
C ASN A 151 5.68 -2.12 -6.42
N THR A 152 6.98 -1.82 -6.51
CA THR A 152 7.66 -1.61 -7.80
C THR A 152 8.37 -2.87 -8.30
N LEU A 153 8.52 -2.95 -9.61
CA LEU A 153 9.25 -4.00 -10.32
C LEU A 153 9.81 -3.46 -11.63
N TRP A 154 10.74 -4.20 -12.23
CA TRP A 154 11.36 -3.83 -13.49
C TRP A 154 10.73 -4.52 -14.70
N ASP A 155 10.61 -3.78 -15.81
CA ASP A 155 10.49 -4.29 -17.18
C ASP A 155 11.73 -3.85 -17.97
N GLY A 156 12.71 -4.74 -18.12
CA GLY A 156 14.04 -4.33 -18.60
C GLY A 156 14.64 -3.27 -17.67
N SER A 157 14.98 -2.08 -18.18
CA SER A 157 15.44 -0.93 -17.39
C SER A 157 14.32 0.01 -16.95
N ARG A 158 13.06 -0.25 -17.33
CA ARG A 158 11.92 0.61 -17.00
C ARG A 158 11.31 0.19 -15.66
N PRO A 159 11.14 1.09 -14.68
CA PRO A 159 10.42 0.77 -13.46
C PRO A 159 8.91 0.78 -13.72
N LEU A 160 8.19 -0.14 -13.10
CA LEU A 160 6.73 -0.26 -13.09
C LEU A 160 6.21 -0.12 -11.66
N LEU A 161 5.00 0.43 -11.50
CA LEU A 161 4.24 0.44 -10.25
C LEU A 161 3.05 -0.52 -10.36
N GLY A 162 3.02 -1.53 -9.49
CA GLY A 162 1.98 -2.56 -9.43
C GLY A 162 1.22 -2.54 -8.11
N ASP A 163 0.39 -3.56 -7.91
CA ASP A 163 -0.48 -3.75 -6.74
C ASP A 163 -1.57 -2.69 -6.53
N TRP A 164 -2.47 -2.61 -7.50
CA TRP A 164 -3.61 -1.69 -7.52
C TRP A 164 -4.82 -2.23 -6.74
N ASP A 165 -4.62 -2.65 -5.49
CA ASP A 165 -5.73 -3.17 -4.67
C ASP A 165 -6.36 -2.10 -3.77
N GLU A 166 -5.61 -1.06 -3.40
CA GLU A 166 -6.04 0.03 -2.50
C GLU A 166 -6.27 1.38 -3.20
N PHE A 167 -6.24 1.40 -4.53
CA PHE A 167 -6.41 2.65 -5.28
C PHE A 167 -7.78 3.27 -5.04
N GLY A 168 -7.84 4.59 -5.18
CA GLY A 168 -9.07 5.33 -4.97
C GLY A 168 -8.90 6.81 -5.25
N THR A 169 -9.86 7.59 -4.75
CA THR A 169 -9.75 9.05 -4.71
C THR A 169 -9.39 9.50 -3.30
N GLY A 170 -8.35 10.32 -3.16
CA GLY A 170 -7.93 10.84 -1.87
C GLY A 170 -6.86 11.91 -1.99
N PRO A 171 -6.40 12.48 -0.86
CA PRO A 171 -5.26 13.38 -0.85
C PRO A 171 -3.99 12.70 -1.32
N ARG A 172 -3.24 13.37 -2.20
CA ARG A 172 -2.03 12.83 -2.84
C ARG A 172 -0.88 12.59 -1.84
N GLU A 173 -0.90 13.26 -0.71
CA GLU A 173 0.06 13.12 0.39
C GLU A 173 0.05 11.71 0.99
N LEU A 174 -1.08 10.98 0.89
CA LEU A 174 -1.20 9.60 1.36
C LEU A 174 -0.18 8.67 0.68
N ASP A 175 0.03 8.82 -0.63
CA ASP A 175 1.00 8.03 -1.40
C ASP A 175 2.45 8.41 -1.08
N LEU A 176 2.69 9.61 -0.52
CA LEU A 176 4.03 10.06 -0.16
C LEU A 176 4.45 9.59 1.24
N ALA A 177 3.50 9.57 2.19
CA ALA A 177 3.77 9.27 3.59
C ALA A 177 4.42 7.90 3.81
N ASN A 178 4.04 6.89 3.01
CA ASN A 178 4.53 5.52 3.11
C ASN A 178 6.05 5.41 2.84
N THR A 179 6.58 6.19 1.90
CA THR A 179 8.03 6.21 1.66
C THR A 179 8.79 6.72 2.88
N HIS A 180 8.27 7.73 3.59
CA HIS A 180 8.95 8.23 4.78
C HIS A 180 8.73 7.35 6.02
N GLN A 181 7.56 6.70 6.14
CA GLN A 181 7.29 5.72 7.19
C GLN A 181 8.30 4.57 7.17
N GLY A 182 8.79 4.16 5.99
CA GLY A 182 9.75 3.07 5.92
C GLY A 182 11.13 3.35 6.50
N ALA A 183 11.38 4.52 7.10
CA ALA A 183 12.46 4.68 8.07
C ALA A 183 12.38 3.60 9.16
N ARG A 184 11.17 3.25 9.63
CA ARG A 184 10.94 2.13 10.56
C ARG A 184 11.53 0.82 10.07
N PHE A 185 11.58 0.62 8.76
CA PHE A 185 12.07 -0.59 8.10
C PHE A 185 13.47 -0.40 7.49
N GLY A 186 14.22 0.60 7.94
CA GLY A 186 15.62 0.80 7.58
C GLY A 186 15.86 1.66 6.33
N ARG A 187 14.81 2.27 5.73
CA ARG A 187 15.01 3.24 4.63
C ARG A 187 15.83 4.43 5.11
N THR A 188 16.86 4.78 4.36
CA THR A 188 17.81 5.82 4.78
C THR A 188 17.22 7.23 4.62
N GLN A 189 17.92 8.25 5.13
CA GLN A 189 17.54 9.64 4.85
C GLN A 189 17.75 9.96 3.37
N GLU A 190 18.88 9.54 2.79
CA GLU A 190 19.23 9.78 1.39
C GLU A 190 18.18 9.21 0.43
N GLU A 191 17.66 8.01 0.69
CA GLU A 191 16.60 7.42 -0.14
C GLU A 191 15.29 8.22 -0.07
N ARG A 192 14.94 8.75 1.11
CA ARG A 192 13.73 9.56 1.33
C ARG A 192 13.86 10.93 0.68
N ASP A 193 15.03 11.55 0.77
CA ASP A 193 15.32 12.83 0.11
C ASP A 193 15.29 12.67 -1.41
N ALA A 194 15.87 11.58 -1.93
CA ALA A 194 15.83 11.26 -3.36
C ALA A 194 14.40 11.03 -3.87
N PHE A 195 13.52 10.42 -3.07
CA PHE A 195 12.10 10.31 -3.37
C PHE A 195 11.43 11.69 -3.46
N ALA A 196 11.58 12.53 -2.43
CA ALA A 196 10.99 13.86 -2.38
C ALA A 196 11.44 14.73 -3.56
N ALA A 197 12.74 14.72 -3.88
CA ALA A 197 13.30 15.43 -5.03
C ALA A 197 12.73 14.92 -6.37
N SER A 198 12.56 13.60 -6.51
CA SER A 198 12.03 13.00 -7.75
C SER A 198 10.55 13.28 -7.94
N TYR A 199 9.77 13.26 -6.85
CA TYR A 199 8.36 13.61 -6.86
C TYR A 199 8.15 15.13 -7.06
N GLY A 200 9.01 15.95 -6.46
CA GLY A 200 8.96 17.42 -6.53
C GLY A 200 8.25 18.08 -5.35
N TYR A 201 8.01 17.36 -4.26
CA TYR A 201 7.41 17.87 -3.02
C TYR A 201 7.89 17.02 -1.84
N ASP A 202 8.37 17.67 -0.78
CA ASP A 202 8.74 17.02 0.47
C ASP A 202 7.57 17.06 1.45
N VAL A 203 6.87 15.92 1.58
CA VAL A 203 5.74 15.80 2.49
C VAL A 203 6.13 16.04 3.94
N THR A 204 7.39 15.82 4.34
CA THR A 204 7.83 15.96 5.73
C THR A 204 7.88 17.40 6.22
N SER A 205 7.88 18.37 5.30
CA SER A 205 7.80 19.80 5.59
C SER A 205 6.40 20.28 5.95
N TRP A 206 5.37 19.48 5.69
CA TRP A 206 3.96 19.81 5.93
C TRP A 206 3.48 19.30 7.28
N GLU A 207 2.72 20.13 8.00
CA GLU A 207 2.26 19.87 9.37
C GLU A 207 1.43 18.59 9.52
N GLY A 208 0.68 18.21 8.49
CA GLY A 208 -0.13 16.99 8.48
C GLY A 208 0.66 15.69 8.30
N PHE A 209 1.97 15.76 8.01
CA PHE A 209 2.78 14.56 7.76
C PHE A 209 2.83 13.60 8.96
N GLY A 210 2.92 14.14 10.18
CA GLY A 210 2.96 13.32 11.39
C GLY A 210 1.75 12.40 11.51
N VAL A 211 0.56 12.95 11.22
CA VAL A 211 -0.72 12.24 11.21
C VAL A 211 -0.69 11.12 10.16
N LEU A 212 -0.31 11.42 8.91
CA LEU A 212 -0.29 10.41 7.84
C LEU A 212 0.74 9.31 8.09
N ARG A 213 1.91 9.65 8.62
CA ARG A 213 2.93 8.67 8.98
C ARG A 213 2.42 7.72 10.05
N GLU A 214 1.78 8.23 11.09
CA GLU A 214 1.26 7.38 12.17
C GLU A 214 0.04 6.56 11.74
N MET A 215 -0.82 7.11 10.89
CA MET A 215 -1.88 6.32 10.24
C MET A 215 -1.27 5.18 9.43
N ARG A 216 -0.14 5.41 8.73
CA ARG A 216 0.54 4.32 8.04
C ARG A 216 1.13 3.29 9.00
N ASP A 217 1.72 3.72 10.11
CA ASP A 217 2.19 2.84 11.19
C ASP A 217 1.05 1.93 11.69
N LEU A 218 -0.11 2.51 12.04
CA LEU A 218 -1.31 1.77 12.44
C LEU A 218 -1.81 0.81 11.35
N HIS A 219 -1.84 1.24 10.09
CA HIS A 219 -2.25 0.40 8.97
C HIS A 219 -1.42 -0.90 8.92
N THR A 220 -0.10 -0.82 9.13
CA THR A 220 0.77 -2.02 9.08
C THR A 220 0.48 -3.05 10.17
N LEU A 221 -0.15 -2.65 11.29
CA LEU A 221 -0.48 -3.58 12.38
C LEU A 221 -1.53 -4.60 11.95
N GLY A 222 -2.42 -4.26 11.02
CA GLY A 222 -3.51 -5.14 10.61
C GLY A 222 -3.03 -6.51 10.10
N ALA A 223 -1.90 -6.56 9.39
CA ALA A 223 -1.32 -7.82 8.94
C ALA A 223 -0.75 -8.65 10.11
N TYR A 224 -0.10 -8.00 11.08
CA TYR A 224 0.48 -8.66 12.25
C TYR A 224 -0.60 -9.15 13.22
N ILE A 225 -1.70 -8.42 13.39
CA ILE A 225 -2.86 -8.87 14.16
C ILE A 225 -3.42 -10.18 13.58
N ARG A 226 -3.66 -10.22 12.25
CA ARG A 226 -4.17 -11.44 11.60
C ARG A 226 -3.21 -12.62 11.70
N ARG A 227 -1.91 -12.39 11.60
CA ARG A 227 -0.89 -13.44 11.77
C ARG A 227 -0.84 -13.95 13.21
N ALA A 228 -0.83 -13.06 14.18
CA ALA A 228 -0.86 -13.41 15.60
C ALA A 228 -2.12 -14.21 15.96
N ASP A 229 -3.30 -13.77 15.48
CA ASP A 229 -4.56 -14.49 15.66
C ASP A 229 -4.54 -15.91 15.01
N ALA A 230 -3.70 -16.11 14.00
CA ALA A 230 -3.49 -17.40 13.34
C ALA A 230 -2.41 -18.28 14.02
N GLY A 231 -1.84 -17.83 15.15
CA GLY A 231 -0.85 -18.58 15.94
C GLY A 231 0.62 -18.35 15.54
N ASP A 232 0.94 -17.23 14.87
CA ASP A 232 2.31 -16.83 14.57
C ASP A 232 2.92 -16.04 15.75
N ASP A 233 3.71 -16.73 16.58
CA ASP A 233 4.32 -16.17 17.79
C ASP A 233 5.32 -15.03 17.49
N ASP A 234 6.06 -15.11 16.38
CA ASP A 234 7.00 -14.06 15.97
C ASP A 234 6.21 -12.78 15.58
N ALA A 235 5.10 -12.95 14.87
CA ALA A 235 4.22 -11.83 14.55
C ALA A 235 3.56 -11.24 15.81
N ALA A 236 3.21 -12.06 16.79
CA ALA A 236 2.66 -11.59 18.07
C ALA A 236 3.68 -10.77 18.87
N ALA A 237 4.93 -11.23 18.94
CA ALA A 237 6.01 -10.50 19.61
C ALA A 237 6.32 -9.15 18.93
N GLU A 238 6.42 -9.15 17.60
CA GLU A 238 6.61 -7.92 16.83
C GLU A 238 5.41 -6.98 16.99
N LEU A 239 4.17 -7.48 16.97
CA LEU A 239 2.96 -6.68 17.20
C LEU A 239 2.99 -5.97 18.56
N ALA A 240 3.31 -6.72 19.63
CA ALA A 240 3.41 -6.16 20.98
C ALA A 240 4.47 -5.06 21.06
N PHE A 241 5.64 -5.29 20.45
CA PHE A 241 6.70 -4.30 20.36
C PHE A 241 6.26 -3.04 19.60
N ARG A 242 5.60 -3.18 18.45
CA ARG A 242 5.09 -2.03 17.69
C ARG A 242 4.08 -1.22 18.49
N VAL A 243 3.12 -1.88 19.14
CA VAL A 243 2.11 -1.23 19.99
C VAL A 243 2.77 -0.45 21.14
N ASP A 244 3.77 -1.04 21.82
CA ASP A 244 4.54 -0.34 22.86
C ASP A 244 5.24 0.92 22.32
N THR A 245 5.95 0.80 21.19
CA THR A 245 6.66 1.94 20.60
C THR A 245 5.71 3.07 20.19
N LEU A 246 4.50 2.73 19.72
CA LEU A 246 3.47 3.73 19.41
C LEU A 246 2.90 4.39 20.68
N ARG A 247 2.62 3.62 21.74
CA ARG A 247 2.18 4.17 23.04
C ARG A 247 3.18 5.13 23.64
N ARG A 248 4.48 4.87 23.47
CA ARG A 248 5.58 5.73 23.95
C ARG A 248 5.88 6.91 23.02
N GLY A 249 5.25 6.99 21.86
CA GLY A 249 5.57 8.00 20.85
C GLY A 249 6.99 7.87 20.28
N ASP A 250 7.56 6.66 20.29
CA ASP A 250 8.90 6.40 19.78
C ASP A 250 8.88 6.34 18.25
N THR A 251 9.18 7.48 17.63
CA THR A 251 9.20 7.63 16.18
C THR A 251 10.49 7.14 15.53
N ALA A 252 11.52 6.80 16.33
CA ALA A 252 12.82 6.33 15.86
C ALA A 252 12.93 4.80 15.87
N ALA A 253 12.08 4.11 16.63
CA ALA A 253 12.06 2.65 16.71
C ALA A 253 12.03 1.98 15.32
N ARG A 254 12.86 0.94 15.18
CA ARG A 254 12.96 0.09 13.99
C ARG A 254 12.10 -1.15 14.18
N TRP A 255 11.31 -1.48 13.17
CA TRP A 255 10.38 -2.61 13.15
C TRP A 255 10.86 -3.67 12.16
N ASN A 256 10.52 -4.93 12.42
CA ASN A 256 10.84 -6.02 11.51
C ASN A 256 9.75 -6.19 10.47
N ALA A 257 10.08 -6.18 9.18
CA ALA A 257 9.11 -6.35 8.10
C ALA A 257 8.84 -7.84 7.73
N ARG A 258 9.41 -8.78 8.49
CA ARG A 258 9.28 -10.23 8.26
C ARG A 258 8.13 -10.81 9.08
#